data_AF-A0A9P0Z707-F1
#
_entry.id   AF-A0A9P0Z707-F1
#
_cell.length_a   1.000
_cell.length_b   1.000
_cell.length_c   1.000
_cell.angle_alpha   90.00
_cell.angle_beta   90.00
_cell.angle_gamma   90.00
#
_symmetry.space_group_name_H-M   'P 1'
#
loop_
_entity.id
_entity.type
_entity.pdbx_description
1 polymer ?
#
loop_
_entity_poly.entity_id
_entity_poly.type
_entity_poly.pdbx_seq_one_letter_code
_entity_poly.pdbx_strand_id
1 'polypeptide(L)'
;MVVVHFDSIRVGLRFPLHSFFVSFFNFYEIVPAQIMPNSYRAMAGFICRCKDASARPTLDLFHQFFKVAPQQTHGYLATSARTGHILFKGNPTSIKGWKDQFFFVSVPDGLVPRKWNAFPRKTPDPVLTEEIYKDVLAVEKDKCMDIMSYLTPDRLVEAGIGTARSLGFTCFEKSSAMVRAVLPVRETFSFSFF
;
A
#
# COMPACT_ATOMS: atom_id res chain seq x y z
N MET A 1 16.04 -0.32 4.75
CA MET A 1 15.13 -1.37 4.26
C MET A 1 13.78 -1.24 4.92
N VAL A 2 12.72 -1.68 4.26
CA VAL A 2 11.36 -1.79 4.81
C VAL A 2 10.86 -3.21 4.65
N VAL A 3 10.02 -3.66 5.59
CA VAL A 3 9.38 -4.98 5.50
C VAL A 3 8.08 -4.85 4.70
N VAL A 4 7.86 -5.80 3.79
CA VAL A 4 6.64 -5.88 2.97
C VAL A 4 6.16 -7.32 2.94
N HIS A 5 4.87 -7.56 3.21
CA HIS A 5 4.29 -8.90 3.09
C HIS A 5 4.16 -9.34 1.63
N PHE A 6 4.35 -10.63 1.37
CA PHE A 6 4.22 -11.20 0.03
C PHE A 6 2.83 -10.94 -0.56
N ASP A 7 1.78 -11.15 0.24
CA ASP A 7 0.40 -10.90 -0.19
C ASP A 7 0.12 -9.43 -0.49
N SER A 8 0.80 -8.48 0.17
CA SER A 8 0.68 -7.05 -0.17
C SER A 8 1.10 -6.80 -1.62
N ILE A 9 2.17 -7.44 -2.08
CA ILE A 9 2.66 -7.30 -3.46
C ILE A 9 1.68 -7.91 -4.46
N ARG A 10 1.15 -9.11 -4.14
CA ARG A 10 0.22 -9.82 -5.02
C ARG A 10 -1.07 -9.07 -5.32
N VAL A 11 -1.50 -8.22 -4.39
CA VAL A 11 -2.86 -7.64 -4.41
C VAL A 11 -2.89 -6.14 -4.73
N GLY A 12 -1.74 -5.52 -5.01
CA GLY A 12 -1.73 -4.15 -5.53
C GLY A 12 -0.56 -3.28 -5.09
N LEU A 13 0.26 -3.68 -4.12
CA LEU A 13 1.48 -2.94 -3.80
C LEU A 13 2.58 -3.29 -4.81
N ARG A 14 3.16 -2.28 -5.47
CA ARG A 14 4.27 -2.50 -6.41
C ARG A 14 5.36 -1.45 -6.21
N PHE A 15 6.58 -1.82 -6.60
CA PHE A 15 7.75 -0.95 -6.60
C PHE A 15 8.14 -0.58 -8.05
N PRO A 16 8.60 0.66 -8.32
CA PRO A 16 8.69 1.79 -7.37
C PRO A 16 7.30 2.20 -6.84
N LEU A 17 7.25 2.69 -5.60
CA LEU A 17 5.98 3.01 -4.95
C LEU A 17 5.27 4.14 -5.70
N HIS A 18 3.98 3.94 -5.99
CA HIS A 18 3.12 5.02 -6.47
C HIS A 18 3.05 6.14 -5.42
N SER A 19 3.00 7.40 -5.87
CA SER A 19 3.05 8.59 -5.00
C SER A 19 1.97 8.58 -3.92
N PHE A 20 0.77 8.08 -4.24
CA PHE A 20 -0.30 7.88 -3.26
C PHE A 20 0.13 6.99 -2.07
N PHE A 21 0.80 5.86 -2.31
CA PHE A 21 1.28 4.98 -1.22
C PHE A 21 2.31 5.71 -0.36
N VAL A 22 3.22 6.46 -0.99
CA VAL A 22 4.21 7.28 -0.27
C VAL A 22 3.51 8.29 0.64
N SER A 23 2.56 9.08 0.11
CA SER A 23 1.78 10.03 0.91
C SER A 23 1.03 9.33 2.04
N PHE A 24 0.40 8.19 1.76
CA PHE A 24 -0.34 7.41 2.74
C PHE A 24 0.52 6.93 3.91
N PHE A 25 1.67 6.30 3.62
CA PHE A 25 2.55 5.79 4.68
C PHE A 25 3.12 6.92 5.53
N ASN A 26 3.48 8.06 4.92
CA ASN A 26 3.99 9.22 5.65
C ASN A 26 2.90 9.91 6.49
N PHE A 27 1.68 10.07 5.96
CA PHE A 27 0.58 10.70 6.69
C PHE A 27 0.18 9.91 7.95
N TYR A 28 0.05 8.59 7.80
CA TYR A 28 -0.30 7.69 8.90
C TYR A 28 0.88 7.35 9.81
N GLU A 29 2.10 7.69 9.39
CA GLU A 29 3.37 7.39 10.06
C GLU A 29 3.55 5.88 10.30
N ILE A 30 3.39 5.08 9.25
CA ILE A 30 3.39 3.61 9.31
C ILE A 30 4.30 2.99 8.26
N VAL A 31 4.74 1.75 8.54
CA VAL A 31 5.48 0.94 7.56
C VAL A 31 4.53 0.15 6.65
N PRO A 32 4.95 -0.23 5.42
CA PRO A 32 4.12 -1.04 4.53
C PRO A 32 3.60 -2.35 5.16
N ALA A 33 4.39 -3.01 6.00
CA ALA A 33 3.97 -4.23 6.71
C ALA A 33 2.75 -4.05 7.63
N GLN A 34 2.42 -2.82 8.06
CA GLN A 34 1.28 -2.57 8.95
C GLN A 34 -0.09 -2.64 8.25
N ILE A 35 -0.14 -2.67 6.92
CA ILE A 35 -1.38 -2.63 6.16
C ILE A 35 -1.85 -4.03 5.77
N MET A 36 -3.14 -4.30 6.00
CA MET A 36 -3.76 -5.56 5.61
C MET A 36 -3.82 -5.73 4.08
N PRO A 37 -3.72 -6.96 3.53
CA PRO A 37 -3.71 -7.16 2.08
C PRO A 37 -5.00 -6.67 1.39
N ASN A 38 -6.17 -6.85 1.99
CA ASN A 38 -7.43 -6.31 1.44
C ASN A 38 -7.44 -4.78 1.35
N SER A 39 -6.68 -4.11 2.21
CA SER A 39 -6.54 -2.66 2.19
C SER A 39 -5.62 -2.20 1.07
N TYR A 40 -4.54 -2.92 0.80
CA TYR A 40 -3.76 -2.72 -0.43
C TYR A 40 -4.62 -2.87 -1.68
N ARG A 41 -5.50 -3.87 -1.70
CA ARG A 41 -6.43 -4.06 -2.81
C ARG A 41 -7.36 -2.85 -2.98
N ALA A 42 -7.97 -2.37 -1.90
CA ALA A 42 -8.84 -1.20 -1.94
C ALA A 42 -8.10 0.08 -2.40
N MET A 43 -6.88 0.30 -1.91
CA MET A 43 -6.04 1.43 -2.31
C MET A 43 -5.64 1.37 -3.78
N ALA A 44 -5.25 0.19 -4.28
CA ALA A 44 -4.94 0.00 -5.69
C ALA A 44 -6.19 0.19 -6.57
N GLY A 45 -7.33 -0.34 -6.15
CA GLY A 45 -8.62 -0.12 -6.79
C GLY A 45 -8.96 1.37 -6.86
N PHE A 46 -8.79 2.10 -5.76
CA PHE A 46 -9.01 3.54 -5.71
C PHE A 46 -8.14 4.31 -6.71
N ILE A 47 -6.84 3.99 -6.80
CA ILE A 47 -5.94 4.62 -7.78
C ILE A 47 -6.42 4.34 -9.23
N CYS A 48 -6.81 3.09 -9.55
CA CYS A 48 -7.38 2.76 -10.85
C CYS A 48 -8.69 3.51 -11.12
N ARG A 49 -9.54 3.67 -10.10
CA ARG A 49 -10.79 4.43 -10.22
C ARG A 49 -10.57 5.91 -10.46
N CYS A 50 -9.62 6.51 -9.76
CA CYS A 50 -9.22 7.89 -10.02
C CYS A 50 -8.72 8.04 -11.46
N LYS A 51 -7.92 7.07 -11.95
CA LYS A 51 -7.45 7.07 -13.35
C LYS A 51 -8.61 7.03 -14.34
N ASP A 52 -9.57 6.11 -14.16
CA ASP A 52 -10.77 6.00 -15.01
C ASP A 52 -11.60 7.30 -14.99
N ALA A 53 -11.72 7.93 -13.82
CA ALA A 53 -12.42 9.19 -13.62
C ALA A 53 -11.64 10.44 -14.03
N SER A 54 -10.39 10.30 -14.52
CA SER A 54 -9.46 11.41 -14.77
C SER A 54 -9.21 12.32 -13.54
N ALA A 55 -9.38 11.77 -12.34
CA ALA A 55 -9.12 12.42 -11.05
C ALA A 55 -7.72 12.06 -10.53
N ARG A 56 -7.16 12.91 -9.65
CA ARG A 56 -5.90 12.61 -8.98
C ARG A 56 -6.14 11.80 -7.70
N PRO A 57 -5.46 10.66 -7.49
CA PRO A 57 -5.57 9.92 -6.24
C PRO A 57 -4.83 10.66 -5.11
N THR A 58 -5.55 11.46 -4.34
CA THR A 58 -5.04 12.18 -3.15
C THR A 58 -5.55 11.56 -1.87
N LEU A 59 -4.92 11.87 -0.73
CA LEU A 59 -5.41 11.42 0.57
C LEU A 59 -6.76 12.05 0.92
N ASP A 60 -6.96 13.33 0.61
CA ASP A 60 -8.21 14.02 0.91
C ASP A 60 -9.39 13.41 0.15
N LEU A 61 -9.18 13.06 -1.12
CA LEU A 61 -10.18 12.33 -1.91
C LEU A 61 -10.37 10.91 -1.37
N PHE A 62 -9.28 10.20 -1.05
CA PHE A 62 -9.36 8.85 -0.48
C PHE A 62 -10.16 8.82 0.84
N HIS A 63 -10.01 9.83 1.70
CA HIS A 63 -10.74 9.93 2.96
C HIS A 63 -12.25 10.18 2.78
N GLN A 64 -12.72 10.66 1.63
CA GLN A 64 -14.14 10.72 1.29
C GLN A 64 -14.75 9.32 1.18
N PHE A 65 -13.97 8.37 0.66
CA PHE A 65 -14.41 7.01 0.38
C PHE A 65 -14.10 6.03 1.50
N PHE A 66 -12.97 6.21 2.18
CA PHE A 66 -12.43 5.22 3.09
C PHE A 66 -12.12 5.79 4.47
N LYS A 67 -12.26 4.92 5.48
CA LYS A 67 -11.70 5.09 6.81
C LYS A 67 -10.54 4.13 6.99
N VAL A 68 -9.45 4.58 7.59
CA VAL A 68 -8.36 3.72 8.07
C VAL A 68 -8.47 3.60 9.57
N ALA A 69 -8.53 2.37 10.07
CA ALA A 69 -8.65 2.07 11.49
C ALA A 69 -7.78 0.88 11.88
N PRO A 70 -7.27 0.83 13.13
CA PRO A 70 -6.69 -0.37 13.70
C PRO A 70 -7.69 -1.52 13.67
N GLN A 71 -7.21 -2.69 13.29
CA GLN A 71 -7.92 -3.92 13.57
C GLN A 71 -7.73 -4.25 15.05
N GLN A 72 -8.75 -4.84 15.68
CA GLN A 72 -8.76 -5.18 17.12
C GLN A 72 -7.56 -6.02 17.58
N THR A 73 -6.86 -6.67 16.64
CA THR A 73 -5.73 -7.54 16.96
C THR A 73 -4.45 -7.11 16.19
N HIS A 74 -3.36 -6.94 16.95
CA HIS A 74 -1.97 -6.92 16.46
C HIS A 74 -1.46 -5.66 15.73
N GLY A 75 -2.05 -4.47 15.93
CA GLY A 75 -1.47 -3.21 15.45
C GLY A 75 -1.43 -3.04 13.92
N TYR A 76 -2.19 -3.86 13.19
CA TYR A 76 -2.41 -3.71 11.75
C TYR A 76 -3.57 -2.76 11.49
N LEU A 77 -3.51 -2.08 10.35
CA LEU A 77 -4.53 -1.16 9.89
C LEU A 77 -5.31 -1.74 8.72
N ALA A 78 -6.61 -1.48 8.73
CA ALA A 78 -7.51 -1.80 7.65
C ALA A 78 -8.22 -0.54 7.14
N THR A 79 -8.41 -0.49 5.82
CA THR A 79 -9.30 0.44 5.14
C THR A 79 -10.71 -0.14 5.08
N SER A 80 -11.72 0.63 5.45
CA SER A 80 -13.14 0.30 5.26
C SER A 80 -13.84 1.40 4.48
N ALA A 81 -14.83 1.05 3.65
CA ALA A 81 -15.62 2.04 2.93
C ALA A 81 -16.48 2.86 3.91
N ARG A 82 -16.68 4.14 3.60
CA ARG A 82 -17.66 4.99 4.29
C ARG A 82 -19.07 4.65 3.83
N THR A 83 -20.03 4.83 4.72
CA THR A 83 -21.45 4.66 4.41
C THR A 83 -21.84 5.54 3.21
N GLY A 84 -22.52 4.96 2.22
CA GLY A 84 -22.89 5.66 0.99
C GLY A 84 -21.82 5.68 -0.11
N HIS A 85 -20.55 5.45 0.23
CA HIS A 85 -19.40 5.62 -0.68
C HIS A 85 -18.72 4.28 -1.02
N ILE A 86 -19.52 3.28 -1.42
CA ILE A 86 -19.01 1.93 -1.69
C ILE A 86 -18.56 1.80 -3.15
N LEU A 87 -17.25 1.93 -3.38
CA LEU A 87 -16.66 1.76 -4.71
C LEU A 87 -16.51 0.29 -5.13
N PHE A 88 -16.24 -0.59 -4.17
CA PHE A 88 -15.87 -1.97 -4.42
C PHE A 88 -16.54 -2.97 -3.47
N LYS A 89 -16.80 -4.17 -3.98
CA LYS A 89 -17.24 -5.38 -3.26
C LYS A 89 -16.38 -6.58 -3.68
N GLY A 90 -16.64 -7.74 -3.09
CA GLY A 90 -16.00 -9.01 -3.50
C GLY A 90 -14.62 -9.27 -2.89
N ASN A 91 -14.18 -8.48 -1.92
CA ASN A 91 -12.97 -8.79 -1.18
C ASN A 91 -13.11 -10.15 -0.45
N PRO A 92 -12.06 -10.99 -0.43
CA PRO A 92 -12.04 -12.18 0.41
C PRO A 92 -12.28 -11.81 1.88
N THR A 93 -13.14 -12.55 2.56
CA THR A 93 -13.46 -12.31 3.99
C THR A 93 -12.28 -12.64 4.92
N SER A 94 -11.37 -13.51 4.47
CA SER A 94 -10.15 -13.87 5.19
C SER A 94 -9.03 -14.18 4.20
N ILE A 95 -7.81 -13.81 4.56
CA ILE A 95 -6.58 -14.25 3.92
C ILE A 95 -5.77 -14.89 5.04
N LYS A 96 -5.62 -16.21 5.03
CA LYS A 96 -4.90 -16.94 6.10
C LYS A 96 -3.40 -16.95 5.80
N GLY A 97 -2.57 -16.88 6.84
CA GLY A 97 -1.11 -17.02 6.72
C GLY A 97 -0.37 -15.84 6.06
N TRP A 98 -1.05 -14.75 5.70
CA TRP A 98 -0.42 -13.63 4.98
C TRP A 98 0.71 -12.93 5.74
N LYS A 99 0.74 -13.09 7.07
CA LYS A 99 1.77 -12.50 7.94
C LYS A 99 3.09 -13.27 7.88
N ASP A 100 3.06 -14.52 7.44
CA ASP A 100 4.19 -15.46 7.58
C ASP A 100 5.23 -15.32 6.47
N GLN A 101 4.87 -14.62 5.38
CA GLN A 101 5.72 -14.42 4.21
C GLN A 101 5.96 -12.93 3.97
N PHE A 102 7.23 -12.52 4.00
CA PHE A 102 7.63 -11.13 3.79
C PHE A 102 8.99 -11.04 3.11
N PHE A 103 9.27 -9.84 2.61
CA PHE A 103 10.55 -9.44 2.04
C PHE A 103 11.08 -8.20 2.75
N PHE A 104 12.40 -8.04 2.71
CA PHE A 104 13.06 -6.77 2.95
C PHE A 104 13.29 -6.06 1.63
N VAL A 105 12.74 -4.85 1.49
CA VAL A 105 12.90 -4.04 0.28
C VAL A 105 13.81 -2.86 0.61
N SER A 106 14.85 -2.67 -0.20
CA SER A 106 15.66 -1.44 -0.14
C SER A 106 14.92 -0.29 -0.82
N VAL A 107 14.80 0.83 -0.12
CA VAL A 107 14.17 2.05 -0.61
C VAL A 107 15.02 3.25 -0.22
N PRO A 108 14.98 4.36 -0.98
CA PRO A 108 15.68 5.60 -0.61
C PRO A 108 15.39 6.03 0.83
N ASP A 109 16.37 6.71 1.43
CA ASP A 109 16.20 7.33 2.75
C ASP A 109 15.14 8.43 2.68
N GLY A 110 14.30 8.51 3.71
CA GLY A 110 13.18 9.46 3.79
C GLY A 110 11.96 9.13 2.92
N LEU A 111 11.97 8.07 2.09
CA LEU A 111 10.82 7.76 1.24
C LEU A 111 9.55 7.41 2.05
N VAL A 112 9.69 6.55 3.06
CA VAL A 112 8.60 6.11 3.95
C VAL A 112 9.13 5.88 5.36
N PRO A 113 8.27 5.90 6.39
CA PRO A 113 8.64 5.47 7.74
C PRO A 113 9.24 4.06 7.73
N ARG A 114 10.17 3.81 8.65
CA ARG A 114 10.90 2.53 8.78
C ARG A 114 10.68 1.83 10.11
N LYS A 115 9.95 2.45 11.03
CA LYS A 115 9.65 1.92 12.36
C LYS A 115 8.17 1.61 12.46
N TRP A 116 7.84 0.45 13.00
CA TRP A 116 6.48 0.09 13.34
C TRP A 116 5.89 1.12 14.30
N ASN A 117 4.73 1.67 13.97
CA ASN A 117 4.03 2.64 14.82
C ASN A 117 2.82 2.00 15.49
N ALA A 118 2.87 1.87 16.82
CA ALA A 118 1.77 1.33 17.61
C ALA A 118 0.57 2.28 17.72
N PHE A 119 0.78 3.57 17.44
CA PHE A 119 -0.25 4.62 17.52
C PHE A 119 -0.31 5.42 16.21
N PRO A 120 -0.73 4.81 15.09
CA PRO A 120 -0.88 5.52 13.82
C PRO A 120 -1.85 6.70 13.94
N ARG A 121 -1.65 7.72 13.10
CA ARG A 121 -2.57 8.85 12.99
C ARG A 121 -3.99 8.36 12.72
N LYS A 122 -4.99 8.99 13.36
CA LYS A 122 -6.40 8.69 13.09
C LYS A 122 -6.79 9.26 11.73
N THR A 123 -7.67 8.56 11.01
CA THR A 123 -8.27 9.12 9.79
C THR A 123 -9.04 10.39 10.16
N PRO A 124 -8.78 11.53 9.49
CA PRO A 124 -9.51 12.76 9.74
C PRO A 124 -10.96 12.65 9.25
N ASP A 125 -11.80 13.58 9.72
CA ASP A 125 -13.08 13.79 9.07
C ASP A 125 -12.86 14.39 7.68
N PRO A 126 -13.55 13.87 6.66
CA PRO A 126 -13.35 14.29 5.29
C PRO A 126 -13.87 15.72 5.12
N VAL A 127 -13.02 16.58 4.59
CA VAL A 127 -13.40 17.95 4.22
C VAL A 127 -13.82 17.93 2.75
N LEU A 128 -15.02 18.42 2.46
CA LEU A 128 -15.56 18.45 1.11
C LEU A 128 -15.46 19.87 0.55
N THR A 129 -14.40 20.13 -0.22
CA THR A 129 -14.30 21.35 -1.03
C THR A 129 -14.99 21.14 -2.38
N GLU A 130 -15.26 22.22 -3.11
CA GLU A 130 -15.87 22.14 -4.45
C GLU A 130 -15.01 21.33 -5.43
N GLU A 131 -13.70 21.39 -5.32
CA GLU A 131 -12.78 20.61 -6.15
C GLU A 131 -12.90 19.12 -5.83
N ILE A 132 -12.85 18.76 -4.54
CA ILE A 132 -12.98 17.37 -4.09
C ILE A 132 -14.36 16.83 -4.44
N TYR A 133 -15.41 17.64 -4.31
CA TYR A 133 -16.78 17.22 -4.61
C TYR A 133 -16.94 16.77 -6.07
N LYS A 134 -16.36 17.50 -7.02
CA LYS A 134 -16.37 17.11 -8.44
C LYS A 134 -15.67 15.77 -8.67
N ASP A 135 -14.52 15.57 -8.04
CA ASP A 135 -13.77 14.32 -8.13
C ASP A 135 -14.52 13.16 -7.48
N VAL A 136 -15.23 13.40 -6.37
CA VAL A 136 -16.09 12.39 -5.72
C VAL A 136 -17.16 11.94 -6.69
N LEU A 137 -17.91 12.87 -7.29
CA LEU A 137 -18.96 12.54 -8.27
C LEU A 137 -18.40 11.79 -9.48
N ALA A 138 -17.22 12.16 -9.97
CA ALA A 138 -16.58 11.49 -11.09
C ALA A 138 -16.17 10.05 -10.75
N VAL A 139 -15.58 9.83 -9.57
CA VAL A 139 -15.17 8.50 -9.08
C VAL A 139 -16.37 7.60 -8.80
N GLU A 140 -17.49 8.15 -8.30
CA GLU A 140 -18.72 7.41 -8.00
C GLU A 140 -19.63 7.17 -9.20
N LYS A 141 -19.37 7.84 -10.33
CA LYS A 141 -20.23 7.80 -11.51
C LYS A 141 -20.55 6.37 -11.94
N ASP A 142 -19.55 5.48 -11.93
CA ASP A 142 -19.78 4.07 -12.26
C ASP A 142 -20.12 3.25 -11.02
N LYS A 143 -21.10 2.36 -11.20
CA LYS A 143 -21.62 1.45 -10.16
C LYS A 143 -20.50 0.72 -9.41
N CYS A 144 -20.79 0.37 -8.15
CA CYS A 144 -19.94 -0.49 -7.33
C CYS A 144 -19.47 -1.72 -8.11
N MET A 145 -18.16 -1.98 -8.14
CA MET A 145 -17.57 -3.09 -8.89
C MET A 145 -17.10 -4.23 -7.99
N ASP A 146 -17.00 -5.41 -8.56
CA ASP A 146 -16.27 -6.51 -7.94
C ASP A 146 -14.75 -6.25 -8.07
N ILE A 147 -14.06 -6.15 -6.93
CA ILE A 147 -12.65 -5.74 -6.89
C ILE A 147 -11.71 -6.79 -7.48
N MET A 148 -12.12 -8.06 -7.44
CA MET A 148 -11.30 -9.18 -7.88
C MET A 148 -11.22 -9.25 -9.40
N SER A 149 -12.34 -8.99 -10.07
CA SER A 149 -12.38 -8.86 -11.53
C SER A 149 -11.88 -7.50 -12.02
N TYR A 150 -12.08 -6.43 -11.24
CA TYR A 150 -11.65 -5.09 -11.64
C TYR A 150 -10.13 -4.90 -11.61
N LEU A 151 -9.42 -5.47 -10.64
CA LEU A 151 -7.97 -5.28 -10.51
C LEU A 151 -7.18 -6.29 -11.33
N THR A 152 -6.95 -5.93 -12.60
CA THR A 152 -6.07 -6.67 -13.50
C THR A 152 -4.65 -6.11 -13.49
N PRO A 153 -3.62 -6.91 -13.85
CA PRO A 153 -2.26 -6.41 -13.99
C PRO A 153 -2.13 -5.20 -14.92
N ASP A 154 -2.87 -5.18 -16.02
CA ASP A 154 -2.85 -4.10 -17.02
C ASP A 154 -3.39 -2.80 -16.45
N ARG A 155 -4.55 -2.86 -15.77
CA ARG A 155 -5.13 -1.68 -15.10
C ARG A 155 -4.20 -1.10 -14.06
N LEU A 156 -3.51 -1.94 -13.29
CA LEU A 156 -2.50 -1.48 -12.34
C LEU A 156 -1.38 -0.72 -13.06
N VAL A 157 -0.87 -1.22 -14.20
CA VAL A 157 0.18 -0.54 -14.98
C VAL A 157 -0.34 0.77 -15.59
N GLU A 158 -1.53 0.78 -16.19
CA GLU A 158 -2.18 1.97 -16.75
C GLU A 158 -2.41 3.06 -15.71
N ALA A 159 -2.70 2.66 -14.48
CA ALA A 159 -2.86 3.55 -13.34
C ALA A 159 -1.50 3.95 -12.69
N GLY A 160 -0.37 3.52 -13.26
CA GLY A 160 0.97 3.86 -12.79
C GLY A 160 1.44 3.08 -11.56
N ILE A 161 0.75 1.99 -11.21
CA ILE A 161 1.15 1.08 -10.13
C ILE A 161 2.10 0.02 -10.70
N GLY A 162 3.39 0.20 -10.41
CA GLY A 162 4.48 -0.59 -10.97
C GLY A 162 4.83 -0.16 -12.39
N THR A 163 6.05 -0.44 -12.82
CA THR A 163 6.53 -0.11 -14.18
C THR A 163 6.35 -1.29 -15.13
N ALA A 164 6.07 -1.03 -16.41
CA ALA A 164 6.19 -2.03 -17.48
C ALA A 164 7.64 -2.56 -17.70
N ARG A 165 8.64 -1.90 -17.09
CA ARG A 165 10.07 -2.28 -17.11
C ARG A 165 10.71 -2.07 -15.74
N SER A 166 10.50 -2.96 -14.77
CA SER A 166 11.28 -2.92 -13.53
C SER A 166 12.59 -3.70 -13.69
N LEU A 167 13.54 -3.15 -14.44
CA LEU A 167 14.96 -3.44 -14.24
C LEU A 167 15.44 -2.48 -13.15
N GLY A 168 15.75 -2.97 -11.95
CA GLY A 168 16.51 -2.14 -10.99
C GLY A 168 16.25 -2.30 -9.49
N PHE A 169 15.29 -3.11 -9.03
CA PHE A 169 15.18 -3.42 -7.58
C PHE A 169 15.72 -4.81 -7.30
N THR A 170 16.99 -4.87 -6.88
CA THR A 170 17.69 -6.10 -6.52
C THR A 170 17.58 -6.37 -5.02
N CYS A 171 17.41 -7.67 -4.71
CA CYS A 171 17.32 -8.33 -3.41
C CYS A 171 15.92 -8.34 -2.76
N PHE A 172 15.14 -9.36 -3.12
CA PHE A 172 14.04 -9.87 -2.31
C PHE A 172 14.58 -11.08 -1.54
N GLU A 173 14.94 -10.91 -0.28
CA GLU A 173 15.22 -12.07 0.57
C GLU A 173 13.88 -12.59 1.13
N LYS A 174 13.47 -13.78 0.69
CA LYS A 174 12.25 -14.44 1.17
C LYS A 174 12.54 -15.03 2.54
N SER A 175 11.95 -14.46 3.58
CA SER A 175 12.02 -15.06 4.92
C SER A 175 10.74 -15.84 5.19
N SER A 176 10.89 -17.12 5.52
CA SER A 176 9.86 -17.96 6.13
C SER A 176 10.37 -18.36 7.51
N ALA A 177 9.70 -17.89 8.55
CA ALA A 177 9.99 -18.13 9.98
C ALA A 177 11.04 -17.22 10.66
N MET A 178 10.80 -17.06 11.97
CA MET A 178 11.55 -16.33 12.98
C MET A 178 13.03 -16.76 13.02
N VAL A 179 13.88 -16.12 12.22
CA VAL A 179 15.34 -16.30 12.29
C VAL A 179 15.95 -15.02 12.83
N ARG A 180 16.56 -15.10 14.02
CA ARG A 180 17.59 -14.15 14.45
C ARG A 180 18.69 -14.19 13.38
N ALA A 181 18.70 -13.21 12.49
CA ALA A 181 19.85 -12.97 11.64
C ALA A 181 20.95 -12.34 12.53
N VAL A 182 21.85 -13.20 13.03
CA VAL A 182 23.18 -12.75 13.44
C VAL A 182 23.91 -12.35 12.15
N LEU A 183 24.21 -11.07 12.01
CA LEU A 183 25.05 -10.56 10.93
C LEU A 183 26.45 -11.17 11.06
N PRO A 184 27.13 -11.61 9.98
CA PRO A 184 28.56 -11.77 10.05
C PRO A 184 29.17 -10.38 10.23
N VAL A 185 29.96 -10.23 11.30
CA VAL A 185 30.90 -9.12 11.47
C VAL A 185 31.75 -9.10 10.21
N ARG A 186 31.79 -7.95 9.53
CA ARG A 186 32.70 -7.74 8.40
C ARG A 186 34.13 -7.99 8.90
N GLU A 187 34.76 -9.07 8.45
CA GLU A 187 36.22 -9.13 8.45
C GLU A 187 36.72 -8.06 7.47
N THR A 188 37.53 -7.17 8.03
CA THR A 188 38.33 -6.19 7.32
C THR A 188 39.28 -6.91 6.36
N PHE A 189 39.20 -6.62 5.07
CA PHE A 189 40.30 -6.89 4.16
C PHE A 189 40.97 -5.56 3.78
N SER A 190 42.24 -5.48 4.18
CA SER A 190 43.19 -4.43 3.86
C SER A 190 43.52 -4.45 2.37
N PHE A 191 43.61 -3.27 1.76
CA PHE A 191 44.29 -3.10 0.49
C PHE A 191 45.78 -3.32 0.68
N SER A 192 46.40 -4.15 -0.17
CA SER A 192 47.84 -4.12 -0.41
C SER A 192 48.05 -3.72 -1.87
N PHE A 193 48.77 -2.63 -2.07
CA PHE A 193 49.32 -2.20 -3.35
C PHE A 193 50.31 -3.23 -3.87
N PHE A 194 50.25 -3.56 -5.16
CA PHE A 194 51.34 -3.43 -6.12
C PHE A 194 50.76 -3.30 -7.53
#